data_AF-A0AAW3RH53-F1
#
_entry.id   AF-A0AAW3RH53-F1
#
_cell.length_a   1.000
_cell.length_b   1.000
_cell.length_c   1.000
_cell.angle_alpha   90.00
_cell.angle_beta   90.00
_cell.angle_gamma   90.00
#
_symmetry.space_group_name_H-M   'P 1'
#
loop_
_entity.id
_entity.type
_entity.pdbx_description
1 polymer ?
#
loop_
_entity_poly.entity_id
_entity_poly.type
_entity_poly.pdbx_seq_one_letter_code
_entity_poly.pdbx_strand_id
1 'polypeptide(L)'
;MDFVELTPIALGHTPLGTRGPNPHIHDWQLDWQKLSSLIADNQDVMMQVDAGLAEDWLNTHGTIWDNVQGYHRYPNDNRAFDDTVFWAASTWATPAIVVTFHNEISRAFSCYRVGTDPDFHYLGPRGLAY
;
A
#
# COMPACT_ATOMS: atom_id res chain seq x y z
N MET A 1 -12.90 -5.70 10.53
CA MET A 1 -13.03 -4.96 9.28
C MET A 1 -13.06 -5.96 8.15
N ASP A 2 -14.02 -5.85 7.24
CA ASP A 2 -14.19 -6.76 6.11
C ASP A 2 -13.75 -6.09 4.80
N PHE A 3 -13.24 -6.86 3.84
CA PHE A 3 -12.88 -6.38 2.50
C PHE A 3 -14.08 -5.76 1.77
N VAL A 4 -15.32 -6.15 2.09
CA VAL A 4 -16.52 -5.52 1.51
C VAL A 4 -16.67 -4.04 1.92
N GLU A 5 -16.01 -3.62 2.99
CA GLU A 5 -15.98 -2.23 3.48
C GLU A 5 -14.91 -1.38 2.76
N LEU A 6 -14.08 -2.01 1.91
CA LEU A 6 -13.12 -1.33 1.05
C LEU A 6 -13.71 -1.09 -0.33
N THR A 7 -13.37 0.06 -0.93
CA THR A 7 -13.77 0.34 -2.31
C THR A 7 -12.77 -0.32 -3.26
N PRO A 8 -13.19 -1.27 -4.12
CA PRO A 8 -12.31 -1.85 -5.12
C PRO A 8 -11.87 -0.79 -6.13
N ILE A 9 -10.63 -0.88 -6.59
CA ILE A 9 -10.10 0.03 -7.61
C ILE A 9 -9.33 -0.74 -8.68
N ALA A 10 -9.18 -0.11 -9.85
CA ALA A 10 -8.20 -0.53 -10.85
C ALA A 10 -6.90 0.25 -10.62
N LEU A 11 -5.76 -0.43 -10.74
CA LEU A 11 -4.46 0.22 -10.66
C LEU A 11 -4.09 0.81 -12.01
N GLY A 12 -3.49 2.00 -11.97
CA GLY A 12 -2.92 2.69 -13.11
C GLY A 12 -1.41 2.52 -13.16
N HIS A 13 -0.88 2.72 -14.36
CA HIS A 13 0.56 2.74 -14.59
C HIS A 13 0.90 4.07 -15.26
N THR A 14 1.52 4.98 -14.51
CA THR A 14 2.09 6.18 -15.11
C THR A 14 3.40 5.80 -15.80
N PRO A 15 3.53 5.98 -17.12
CA PRO A 15 4.78 5.70 -17.82
C PRO A 15 5.90 6.58 -17.26
N LEU A 16 7.06 5.97 -17.03
CA LEU A 16 8.28 6.68 -16.67
C LEU A 16 8.52 7.84 -17.66
N GLY A 17 8.48 9.08 -17.18
CA GLY A 17 8.89 10.26 -17.98
C GLY A 17 7.85 11.36 -18.20
N THR A 18 6.65 11.31 -17.60
CA THR A 18 5.72 12.45 -17.64
C THR A 18 6.17 13.55 -16.66
N ARG A 19 7.15 14.35 -17.09
CA ARG A 19 7.71 15.51 -16.35
C ARG A 19 6.79 16.73 -16.37
N GLY A 20 5.55 16.58 -15.90
CA GLY A 20 4.66 17.70 -15.58
C GLY A 20 4.58 17.89 -14.06
N PRO A 21 4.29 19.10 -13.56
CA PRO A 21 3.86 19.24 -12.18
C PRO A 21 2.55 18.44 -12.02
N ASN A 22 2.51 17.57 -11.01
CA ASN A 22 1.31 16.83 -10.70
C ASN A 22 0.18 17.81 -10.34
N PRO A 23 -1.06 17.60 -10.84
CA PRO A 23 -2.18 18.45 -10.47
C PRO A 23 -2.46 18.36 -8.96
N HIS A 24 -3.07 19.39 -8.39
CA HIS A 24 -3.64 19.30 -7.04
C HIS A 24 -5.14 19.06 -7.19
N ILE A 25 -5.55 17.82 -6.97
CA ILE A 25 -6.94 17.35 -7.03
C ILE A 25 -7.51 17.17 -5.62
N HIS A 26 -6.68 16.70 -4.69
CA HIS A 26 -7.05 16.40 -3.31
C HIS A 26 -5.82 16.40 -2.40
N ASP A 27 -6.03 16.23 -1.09
CA ASP A 27 -4.98 15.91 -0.12
C ASP A 27 -5.31 14.56 0.51
N TRP A 28 -4.74 13.48 -0.04
CA TRP A 28 -4.98 12.12 0.45
C TRP A 28 -3.69 11.45 0.88
N GLN A 29 -3.79 10.74 2.00
CA GLN A 29 -2.74 9.89 2.53
C GLN A 29 -3.29 8.51 2.86
N LEU A 30 -2.41 7.53 2.94
CA LEU A 30 -2.71 6.17 3.34
C LEU A 30 -3.32 6.17 4.73
N ASP A 31 -4.39 5.39 4.90
CA ASP A 31 -4.99 5.19 6.21
C ASP A 31 -4.33 4.01 6.93
N TRP A 32 -3.25 4.31 7.66
CA TRP A 32 -2.48 3.35 8.44
C TRP A 32 -3.31 2.58 9.46
N GLN A 33 -4.29 3.24 10.08
CA GLN A 33 -5.15 2.62 11.09
C GLN A 33 -6.12 1.62 10.43
N LYS A 34 -6.69 2.00 9.28
CA LYS A 34 -7.55 1.13 8.49
C LYS A 34 -6.77 -0.07 7.96
N LEU A 35 -5.56 0.15 7.46
CA LEU A 35 -4.66 -0.90 7.01
C LEU A 35 -4.29 -1.87 8.14
N SER A 36 -3.90 -1.38 9.33
CA SER A 36 -3.56 -2.26 10.45
C SER A 36 -4.75 -3.08 10.93
N SER A 37 -5.96 -2.50 10.92
CA SER A 37 -7.19 -3.19 11.31
C SER A 37 -7.55 -4.28 10.30
N LEU A 38 -7.46 -3.97 9.00
CA LEU A 38 -7.65 -4.95 7.93
C LEU A 38 -6.72 -6.15 8.09
N ILE A 39 -5.42 -5.88 8.32
CA ILE A 39 -4.42 -6.95 8.48
C ILE A 39 -4.70 -7.77 9.74
N ALA A 40 -4.98 -7.12 10.86
CA ALA A 40 -5.28 -7.81 12.12
C ALA A 40 -6.47 -8.77 12.00
N ASP A 41 -7.50 -8.35 11.28
CA ASP A 41 -8.77 -9.06 11.21
C ASP A 41 -8.83 -10.15 10.13
N ASN A 42 -7.89 -10.14 9.17
CA ASN A 42 -7.94 -11.01 7.99
C ASN A 42 -6.61 -11.74 7.66
N GLN A 43 -5.58 -11.66 8.50
CA GLN A 43 -4.26 -12.26 8.27
C GLN A 43 -4.27 -13.76 7.96
N ASP A 44 -5.29 -14.49 8.43
CA ASP A 44 -5.51 -15.92 8.23
C ASP A 44 -5.95 -16.30 6.81
N VAL A 45 -6.46 -15.34 6.03
CA VAL A 45 -6.87 -15.54 4.63
C VAL A 45 -5.96 -14.85 3.62
N MET A 46 -5.05 -13.97 4.10
CA MET A 46 -4.13 -13.20 3.27
C MET A 46 -2.74 -13.83 3.23
N MET A 47 -2.10 -13.75 2.07
CA MET A 47 -0.70 -14.09 1.88
C MET A 47 0.20 -12.86 2.01
N GLN A 48 -0.21 -11.73 1.41
CA GLN A 48 0.60 -10.51 1.33
C GLN A 48 -0.28 -9.27 1.18
N VAL A 49 0.20 -8.15 1.72
CA VAL A 49 -0.39 -6.82 1.51
C VAL A 49 0.70 -5.84 1.08
N ASP A 50 0.50 -5.26 -0.10
CA ASP A 50 1.30 -4.16 -0.65
C ASP A 50 0.51 -2.86 -0.55
N ALA A 51 1.19 -1.73 -0.36
CA ALA A 51 0.58 -0.41 -0.35
C ALA A 51 1.37 0.57 -1.23
N GLY A 52 0.69 1.56 -1.78
CA GLY A 52 1.29 2.59 -2.64
C GLY A 52 0.24 3.54 -3.21
N LEU A 53 0.57 4.20 -4.32
CA LEU A 53 -0.34 5.09 -5.04
C LEU A 53 -0.90 4.37 -6.28
N ALA A 54 -2.22 4.33 -6.43
CA ALA A 54 -2.87 3.52 -7.46
C ALA A 54 -2.44 3.91 -8.88
N GLU A 55 -2.30 5.19 -9.16
CA GLU A 55 -2.00 5.73 -10.49
C GLU A 55 -0.50 5.69 -10.82
N ASP A 56 0.36 5.53 -9.81
CA ASP A 56 1.81 5.41 -9.95
C ASP A 56 2.32 4.09 -9.35
N TRP A 57 1.52 3.03 -9.49
CA TRP A 57 1.69 1.80 -8.72
C TRP A 57 3.09 1.19 -8.91
N LEU A 58 3.58 1.14 -10.15
CA LEU A 58 4.90 0.55 -10.46
C LEU A 58 6.04 1.24 -9.72
N ASN A 59 5.94 2.53 -9.44
CA ASN A 59 7.03 3.31 -8.86
C ASN A 59 6.86 3.53 -7.35
N THR A 60 5.67 3.28 -6.80
CA THR A 60 5.31 3.76 -5.46
C THR A 60 4.81 2.69 -4.50
N HIS A 61 4.61 1.46 -4.98
CA HIS A 61 4.19 0.35 -4.15
C HIS A 61 5.35 -0.19 -3.30
N GLY A 62 5.00 -0.83 -2.19
CA GLY A 62 5.91 -1.65 -1.40
C GLY A 62 5.16 -2.58 -0.46
N THR A 63 5.82 -3.70 -0.10
CA THR A 63 5.23 -4.71 0.78
C THR A 63 5.19 -4.22 2.22
N ILE A 64 3.99 -4.24 2.81
CA ILE A 64 3.75 -3.80 4.19
C ILE A 64 3.70 -5.00 5.13
N TRP A 65 3.10 -6.10 4.68
CA TRP A 65 2.91 -7.30 5.49
C TRP A 65 2.89 -8.56 4.61
N ASP A 66 3.43 -9.66 5.11
CA ASP A 66 3.22 -10.99 4.56
C ASP A 66 3.05 -12.04 5.67
N ASN A 67 2.59 -13.23 5.29
CA ASN A 67 2.33 -14.33 6.23
C ASN A 67 3.59 -15.09 6.70
N VAL A 68 4.79 -14.71 6.24
CA VAL A 68 6.07 -15.33 6.62
C VAL A 68 6.80 -14.51 7.68
N GLN A 69 7.04 -13.22 7.42
CA GLN A 69 7.76 -12.28 8.26
C GLN A 69 6.82 -11.41 9.10
N GLY A 70 5.57 -11.23 8.65
CA GLY A 70 4.67 -10.24 9.23
C GLY A 70 4.94 -8.86 8.66
N TYR A 71 4.88 -7.83 9.51
CA TYR A 71 5.08 -6.45 9.08
C TYR A 71 6.54 -6.17 8.68
N HIS A 72 6.71 -5.62 7.48
CA HIS A 72 8.00 -5.15 6.97
C HIS A 72 8.39 -3.82 7.59
N ARG A 73 9.66 -3.69 7.97
CA ARG A 73 10.21 -2.44 8.53
C ARG A 73 10.52 -1.40 7.46
N TYR A 74 10.79 -1.84 6.23
CA TYR A 74 11.11 -0.98 5.11
C TYR A 74 10.34 -1.50 3.89
N PRO A 75 9.32 -0.78 3.40
CA PRO A 75 8.80 -1.04 2.07
C PRO A 75 9.89 -0.72 1.05
N ASN A 76 10.09 -1.61 0.07
CA ASN A 76 11.13 -1.53 -0.96
C ASN A 76 12.55 -1.59 -0.39
N ASP A 77 12.87 -2.66 0.35
CA ASP A 77 14.25 -2.95 0.79
C ASP A 77 15.21 -2.73 -0.40
N ASN A 78 16.17 -1.86 -0.16
CA ASN A 78 17.19 -1.31 -1.04
C ASN A 78 18.15 -2.36 -1.66
N ARG A 79 17.92 -3.65 -1.40
CA ARG A 79 18.55 -4.78 -2.11
C ARG A 79 17.83 -5.16 -3.40
N ALA A 80 16.60 -4.72 -3.61
CA ALA A 80 15.91 -4.79 -4.89
C ALA A 80 16.30 -3.56 -5.73
N PHE A 81 16.90 -3.80 -6.90
CA PHE A 81 17.32 -2.77 -7.88
C PHE A 81 16.14 -2.09 -8.58
N ASP A 82 14.95 -2.12 -8.00
CA ASP A 82 13.80 -1.46 -8.56
C ASP A 82 13.84 0.00 -8.10
N ASP A 83 13.79 0.95 -9.02
CA ASP A 83 13.81 2.40 -8.78
C ASP A 83 12.50 2.89 -8.09
N THR A 84 11.92 2.06 -7.22
CA THR A 84 10.62 2.27 -6.59
C THR A 84 10.80 2.93 -5.22
N VAL A 85 10.13 4.06 -5.05
CA VAL A 85 10.14 4.82 -3.80
C VAL A 85 8.75 4.71 -3.19
N PHE A 86 8.64 4.16 -1.98
CA PHE A 86 7.35 4.09 -1.32
C PHE A 86 6.79 5.49 -1.03
N TRP A 87 5.54 5.74 -1.42
CA TRP A 87 4.82 6.98 -1.12
C TRP A 87 3.51 6.68 -0.43
N ALA A 88 3.26 7.32 0.72
CA ALA A 88 2.01 7.18 1.46
C ALA A 88 1.01 8.32 1.23
N ALA A 89 1.37 9.39 0.53
CA ALA A 89 0.45 10.49 0.24
C ALA A 89 0.65 11.06 -1.14
N SER A 90 -0.40 11.67 -1.68
CA SER A 90 -0.38 12.31 -2.99
C SER A 90 -1.46 13.37 -3.10
N THR A 91 -1.16 14.40 -3.90
CA THR A 91 -2.12 15.46 -4.24
C THR A 91 -3.01 15.12 -5.44
N TRP A 92 -2.76 13.99 -6.09
CA TRP A 92 -3.39 13.61 -7.36
C TRP A 92 -3.74 12.13 -7.49
N ALA A 93 -2.96 11.27 -6.83
CA ALA A 93 -3.11 9.83 -6.89
C ALA A 93 -3.84 9.32 -5.64
N THR A 94 -4.58 8.24 -5.80
CA THR A 94 -5.32 7.55 -4.76
C THR A 94 -4.40 6.59 -3.99
N PRO A 95 -4.14 6.82 -2.68
CA PRO A 95 -3.48 5.81 -1.86
C PRO A 95 -4.30 4.52 -1.81
N ALA A 96 -3.62 3.40 -2.03
CA ALA A 96 -4.24 2.11 -2.28
C ALA A 96 -3.42 0.95 -1.72
N ILE A 97 -4.08 -0.19 -1.59
CA ILE A 97 -3.47 -1.45 -1.20
C ILE A 97 -3.80 -2.54 -2.21
N VAL A 98 -2.90 -3.50 -2.37
CA VAL A 98 -3.15 -4.78 -3.03
C VAL A 98 -3.06 -5.88 -1.99
N VAL A 99 -4.10 -6.70 -1.94
CA VAL A 99 -4.17 -7.86 -1.07
C VAL A 99 -4.10 -9.10 -1.93
N THR A 100 -3.09 -9.93 -1.69
CA THR A 100 -2.95 -11.26 -2.28
C THR A 100 -3.42 -12.29 -1.27
N PHE A 101 -4.41 -13.09 -1.65
CA PHE A 101 -5.03 -14.11 -0.81
C PHE A 101 -4.32 -15.46 -0.95
N HIS A 102 -4.56 -16.38 -0.02
CA HIS A 102 -3.98 -17.74 -0.07
C HIS A 102 -4.36 -18.55 -1.31
N ASN A 103 -5.46 -18.19 -1.98
CA ASN A 103 -5.87 -18.79 -3.25
C ASN A 103 -5.22 -18.11 -4.48
N GLU A 104 -4.16 -17.32 -4.25
CA GLU A 104 -3.36 -16.62 -5.27
C GLU A 104 -4.14 -15.54 -6.06
N ILE A 105 -5.37 -15.23 -5.64
CA ILE A 105 -6.11 -14.10 -6.20
C ILE A 105 -5.58 -12.82 -5.54
N SER A 106 -5.33 -11.79 -6.35
CA SER A 106 -5.02 -10.45 -5.86
C SER A 106 -6.17 -9.49 -6.14
N ARG A 107 -6.45 -8.59 -5.19
CA ARG A 107 -7.44 -7.51 -5.35
C ARG A 107 -6.87 -6.19 -4.86
N ALA A 108 -7.14 -5.13 -5.62
CA ALA A 108 -6.75 -3.76 -5.27
C ALA A 108 -7.91 -2.98 -4.67
N PHE A 109 -7.61 -2.19 -3.65
CA PHE A 109 -8.58 -1.41 -2.90
C PHE A 109 -8.04 -0.01 -2.61
N SER A 110 -8.92 0.99 -2.61
CA SER A 110 -8.55 2.29 -2.08
C SER A 110 -8.42 2.21 -0.55
N CYS A 111 -7.38 2.84 -0.02
CA CYS A 111 -7.10 2.86 1.42
C CYS A 111 -6.50 4.21 1.80
N TYR A 112 -7.35 5.23 1.91
CA TYR A 112 -6.91 6.58 2.20
C TYR A 112 -7.80 7.29 3.20
N ARG A 113 -7.26 8.38 3.74
CA ARG A 113 -7.94 9.42 4.52
C ARG A 113 -7.46 10.79 4.04
N VAL A 114 -8.20 11.84 4.40
CA VAL A 114 -7.74 13.22 4.15
C VAL A 114 -6.47 13.50 4.96
N GLY A 115 -5.45 14.01 4.30
CA GLY A 115 -4.17 14.37 4.91
C GLY A 115 -3.01 14.35 3.90
N THR A 116 -1.83 14.79 4.34
CA THR A 116 -0.67 15.05 3.48
C THR A 116 0.61 14.41 3.99
N ASP A 117 0.53 13.49 4.95
CA ASP A 117 1.69 12.82 5.52
C ASP A 117 2.22 11.75 4.55
N PRO A 118 3.37 11.98 3.89
CA PRO A 118 3.89 11.07 2.87
C PRO A 118 4.74 9.95 3.47
N ASP A 119 5.01 9.99 4.78
CA ASP A 119 5.97 9.12 5.42
C ASP A 119 5.42 7.69 5.56
N PHE A 120 6.35 6.73 5.56
CA PHE A 120 6.04 5.37 5.96
C PHE A 120 5.90 5.26 7.48
N HIS A 121 4.78 4.70 7.94
CA HIS A 121 4.56 4.40 9.36
C HIS A 121 4.58 2.90 9.60
N TYR A 122 5.67 2.41 10.21
CA TYR A 122 5.80 1.02 10.58
C TYR A 122 4.70 0.60 11.58
N LEU A 123 3.96 -0.46 11.25
CA LEU A 123 2.80 -0.92 12.02
C LEU A 123 3.15 -1.84 13.22
N GLY A 124 4.43 -1.96 13.56
CA GLY A 124 4.89 -2.78 14.69
C GLY A 124 5.06 -4.26 14.34
N PRO A 125 5.30 -5.14 15.32
CA PRO A 125 5.57 -6.56 15.07
C PRO A 125 4.27 -7.38 14.94
N ARG A 126 4.15 -8.21 13.88
CA ARG A 126 3.28 -9.42 13.86
C ARG A 126 3.87 -10.56 13.01
N GLY A 127 4.99 -11.08 13.52
CA GLY A 127 5.71 -12.32 13.17
C GLY A 127 6.71 -12.63 14.30
N LEU A 128 6.95 -13.91 14.63
CA LEU A 128 7.68 -14.35 15.83
C LEU A 128 8.98 -13.58 16.06
N ALA A 129 9.12 -12.98 17.25
CA ALA A 129 10.43 -12.69 17.81
C ALA A 129 11.15 -14.05 17.95
N TYR A 130 12.16 -14.28 17.11
CA TYR A 130 13.16 -15.31 17.37
C TYR A 130 14.00 -14.92 18.58
#